data_AF-A0A3E0P1U4-F1
#
_entry.id   AF-A0A3E0P1U4-F1
#
_cell.length_a   1.000
_cell.length_b   1.000
_cell.length_c   1.000
_cell.angle_alpha   90.00
_cell.angle_beta   90.00
_cell.angle_gamma   90.00
#
_symmetry.space_group_name_H-M   'P 1'
#
loop_
_entity.id
_entity.type
_entity.pdbx_description
1 polymer ?
#
loop_
_entity_poly.entity_id
_entity_poly.type
_entity_poly.pdbx_seq_one_letter_code
_entity_poly.pdbx_strand_id
1 'polypeptide(L)'
;MPFPKAIGRLAVMELLRPMSRRAAIKDMGKAGLAIVVFGAACTSEDPASTTVPSDSTTTTNGTSTTTTTGTSSTTAETTPPSTATTNWARVNLGFVSAHILYRNGAAAVVDTGLSGSESNIEAALGDIGLGWDAVSDVVVTHKHPDHAGSLPAIAALAAGASLYVGAGDAAAIGGVPGNQPIAVGDNDMVFDMEIIETPGHTPGHIAVLDPAAGILVAGDALNTRGGSLNSASADPDFTEDLSLADESVRKMAGLDFDIVLVGHGEPILEDGKDAVSELAASL
;
A
#
# COMPACT_ATOMS: atom_id res chain seq x y z
N MET A 1 -37.60 -44.70 64.69
CA MET A 1 -36.74 -43.98 65.67
C MET A 1 -35.29 -44.23 65.30
N PRO A 2 -34.32 -43.29 65.38
CA PRO A 2 -34.33 -41.82 65.28
C PRO A 2 -33.33 -41.25 64.21
N PHE A 3 -33.32 -39.91 64.09
CA PHE A 3 -32.55 -38.91 63.29
C PHE A 3 -31.00 -38.88 63.51
N PRO A 4 -30.13 -38.02 62.86
CA PRO A 4 -30.39 -36.66 62.29
C PRO A 4 -29.57 -36.09 61.08
N LYS A 5 -30.19 -35.06 60.46
CA LYS A 5 -29.75 -33.69 60.02
C LYS A 5 -28.43 -33.42 59.25
N ALA A 6 -28.59 -32.68 58.13
CA ALA A 6 -27.95 -31.38 57.83
C ALA A 6 -28.83 -30.67 56.74
N ILE A 7 -29.51 -29.53 56.97
CA ILE A 7 -29.02 -28.13 56.97
C ILE A 7 -28.09 -27.88 55.78
N GLY A 8 -28.33 -27.06 54.76
CA GLY A 8 -29.26 -25.97 54.52
C GLY A 8 -28.48 -24.91 53.73
N ARG A 9 -28.95 -24.47 52.55
CA ARG A 9 -28.52 -23.20 51.95
C ARG A 9 -29.48 -22.71 50.87
N LEU A 10 -30.31 -21.75 51.31
CA LEU A 10 -30.69 -20.50 50.66
C LEU A 10 -30.55 -20.44 49.13
N ALA A 11 -31.68 -20.54 48.43
CA ALA A 11 -31.84 -20.04 47.08
C ALA A 11 -31.99 -18.52 47.13
N VAL A 12 -31.03 -17.79 46.56
CA VAL A 12 -31.19 -16.37 46.22
C VAL A 12 -31.49 -16.27 44.73
N MET A 13 -32.63 -15.64 44.53
CA MET A 13 -33.25 -15.06 43.35
C MET A 13 -32.29 -14.41 42.33
N GLU A 14 -32.69 -14.59 41.07
CA GLU A 14 -32.65 -13.63 39.96
C GLU A 14 -31.41 -13.42 39.07
N LEU A 15 -31.59 -13.91 37.83
CA LEU A 15 -31.73 -13.10 36.61
C LEU A 15 -30.55 -12.19 36.24
N LEU A 16 -29.59 -12.75 35.52
CA LEU A 16 -28.73 -11.97 34.63
C LEU A 16 -28.69 -12.62 33.25
N ARG A 17 -29.29 -11.92 32.27
CA ARG A 17 -29.11 -12.17 30.84
C ARG A 17 -27.66 -11.88 30.47
N PRO A 18 -27.00 -12.70 29.63
CA PRO A 18 -25.67 -12.37 29.14
C PRO A 18 -25.75 -11.21 28.12
N MET A 19 -25.13 -10.07 28.45
CA MET A 19 -24.90 -8.98 27.51
C MET A 19 -23.72 -9.33 26.59
N SER A 20 -23.85 -9.04 25.29
CA SER A 20 -22.81 -9.29 24.29
C SER A 20 -21.71 -8.22 24.32
N ARG A 21 -20.52 -8.58 23.82
CA ARG A 21 -19.27 -7.78 23.81
C ARG A 21 -19.34 -6.42 23.10
N ARG A 22 -20.48 -6.00 22.54
CA ARG A 22 -20.64 -4.74 21.80
C ARG A 22 -20.84 -3.48 22.67
N ALA A 23 -20.89 -3.59 24.00
CA ALA A 23 -21.10 -2.45 24.89
C ALA A 23 -19.82 -1.88 25.55
N ALA A 24 -18.63 -2.44 25.31
CA ALA A 24 -17.40 -2.04 26.00
C ALA A 24 -16.52 -1.02 25.25
N ILE A 25 -16.82 -0.68 23.99
CA ILE A 25 -16.01 0.24 23.16
C ILE A 25 -16.79 1.53 22.89
N LYS A 26 -17.25 2.20 23.94
CA LYS A 26 -17.82 3.55 23.80
C LYS A 26 -17.44 4.54 24.91
N ASP A 27 -16.38 4.28 25.69
CA ASP A 27 -16.02 5.21 26.77
C ASP A 27 -14.51 5.41 27.05
N MET A 28 -13.66 5.24 26.04
CA MET A 28 -12.24 5.66 26.11
C MET A 28 -12.00 6.88 25.21
N GLY A 29 -12.67 7.98 25.53
CA GLY A 29 -12.51 9.26 24.87
C GLY A 29 -12.63 10.40 25.87
N LYS A 30 -11.69 10.47 26.84
CA LYS A 30 -11.40 11.65 27.69
C LYS A 30 -10.26 11.34 28.68
N ALA A 31 -9.02 11.42 28.22
CA ALA A 31 -7.87 11.70 29.09
C ALA A 31 -6.75 12.29 28.24
N GLY A 32 -6.75 13.62 28.10
CA GLY A 32 -5.61 14.34 27.56
C GLY A 32 -4.50 14.39 28.60
N LEU A 33 -3.31 13.93 28.23
CA LEU A 33 -2.07 14.19 28.96
C LEU A 33 -1.12 14.94 28.02
N ALA A 34 -1.06 16.26 28.18
CA ALA A 34 -0.07 17.11 27.53
C ALA A 34 1.19 17.14 28.40
N ILE A 35 2.29 16.60 27.89
CA ILE A 35 3.63 16.78 28.47
C ILE A 35 4.29 17.90 27.67
N VAL A 36 4.45 19.07 28.30
CA VAL A 36 5.21 20.20 27.75
C VAL A 36 6.67 20.03 28.19
N VAL A 37 7.56 19.76 27.24
CA VAL A 37 9.02 19.76 27.47
C VAL A 37 9.55 21.11 27.00
N PHE A 38 10.02 21.95 27.93
CA PHE A 38 10.77 23.16 27.63
C PHE A 38 12.23 22.79 27.31
N GLY A 39 12.58 22.77 26.03
CA GLY A 39 13.96 22.72 25.56
C GLY A 39 14.55 24.12 25.49
N ALA A 40 15.62 24.35 26.25
CA ALA A 40 16.39 25.59 26.22
C ALA A 40 17.17 25.71 24.90
N ALA A 41 16.87 26.74 24.11
CA ALA A 41 17.65 27.09 22.93
C ALA A 41 18.88 27.92 23.34
N CYS A 42 20.07 27.34 23.15
CA CYS A 42 21.33 28.07 23.20
C CYS A 42 21.50 28.85 21.89
N THR A 43 21.59 30.17 22.00
CA THR A 43 21.93 31.09 20.92
C THR A 43 23.40 30.94 20.55
N SER A 44 23.70 30.76 19.27
CA SER A 44 25.02 31.08 18.71
C SER A 44 24.84 32.18 17.68
N GLU A 45 25.63 33.23 17.85
CA GLU A 45 25.70 34.41 17.00
C GLU A 45 26.71 34.13 15.87
N ASP A 46 26.33 34.37 14.61
CA ASP A 46 27.25 34.53 13.49
C ASP A 46 27.26 36.01 13.06
N PRO A 47 28.43 36.65 12.91
CA PRO A 47 28.52 37.97 12.30
C PRO A 47 29.09 37.90 10.87
N ALA A 48 28.82 38.98 10.12
CA ALA A 48 29.26 39.31 8.75
C ALA A 48 28.28 38.82 7.66
N SER A 49 27.99 39.56 6.58
CA SER A 49 28.76 40.62 5.94
C SER A 49 27.88 41.42 4.97
N THR A 50 28.12 42.74 4.94
CA THR A 50 28.05 43.65 3.76
C THR A 50 26.76 43.83 2.94
N THR A 51 26.17 45.02 3.12
CA THR A 51 25.56 45.88 2.08
C THR A 51 26.58 46.12 0.94
N VAL A 52 26.25 46.34 -0.36
CA VAL A 52 25.52 47.44 -1.04
C VAL A 52 25.29 47.03 -2.54
N PRO A 53 24.76 47.88 -3.45
CA PRO A 53 23.37 47.95 -3.93
C PRO A 53 23.12 47.47 -5.39
N SER A 54 21.83 47.47 -5.74
CA SER A 54 21.28 47.49 -7.10
C SER A 54 21.78 48.67 -7.94
N ASP A 55 22.01 48.42 -9.23
CA ASP A 55 21.66 49.40 -10.26
C ASP A 55 21.16 48.72 -11.55
N SER A 56 20.08 49.30 -12.03
CA SER A 56 19.43 49.13 -13.34
C SER A 56 20.29 49.76 -14.44
N THR A 57 20.29 49.33 -15.69
CA THR A 57 19.31 49.71 -16.72
C THR A 57 19.79 49.26 -18.11
N THR A 58 18.82 49.21 -19.04
CA THR A 58 18.96 49.41 -20.51
C THR A 58 19.42 48.21 -21.35
N THR A 59 18.94 47.90 -22.56
CA THR A 59 17.75 48.13 -23.43
C THR A 59 18.09 47.34 -24.72
N THR A 60 17.07 47.00 -25.52
CA THR A 60 17.08 46.84 -27.00
C THR A 60 17.18 45.46 -27.66
N ASN A 61 16.09 45.17 -28.39
CA ASN A 61 15.94 44.62 -29.75
C ASN A 61 16.56 43.27 -30.13
N GLY A 62 15.66 42.28 -30.25
CA GLY A 62 15.14 41.79 -31.54
C GLY A 62 16.11 41.12 -32.52
N THR A 63 15.82 39.88 -32.89
CA THR A 63 15.59 39.42 -34.28
C THR A 63 15.35 37.90 -34.31
N SER A 64 14.32 37.53 -35.05
CA SER A 64 13.90 36.18 -35.45
C SER A 64 14.96 35.47 -36.31
N THR A 65 15.15 34.14 -36.19
CA THR A 65 15.52 33.21 -37.29
C THR A 65 15.51 31.74 -36.81
N THR A 66 14.54 30.97 -37.32
CA THR A 66 14.64 29.64 -37.97
C THR A 66 15.23 28.43 -37.22
N THR A 67 14.32 27.48 -36.93
CA THR A 67 14.33 26.04 -37.27
C THR A 67 15.62 25.24 -37.11
N THR A 68 15.61 24.25 -36.22
CA THR A 68 15.96 22.87 -36.62
C THR A 68 15.23 21.85 -35.73
N THR A 69 14.27 21.15 -36.34
CA THR A 69 13.60 19.98 -35.80
C THR A 69 14.59 18.81 -35.86
N GLY A 70 15.08 18.37 -34.70
CA GLY A 70 15.86 17.15 -34.55
C GLY A 70 14.99 16.04 -33.97
N THR A 71 14.30 15.31 -34.84
CA THR A 71 13.62 14.07 -34.47
C THR A 71 14.68 12.99 -34.25
N SER A 72 15.08 12.76 -33.00
CA SER A 72 15.79 11.54 -32.61
C SER A 72 14.75 10.49 -32.24
N SER A 73 14.42 9.65 -33.23
CA SER A 73 13.71 8.39 -33.03
C SER A 73 14.67 7.38 -32.41
N THR A 74 14.71 7.30 -31.09
CA THR A 74 15.30 6.15 -30.39
C THR A 74 14.25 5.04 -30.45
N THR A 75 14.47 4.06 -31.33
CA THR A 75 13.78 2.77 -31.26
C THR A 75 14.03 2.19 -29.88
N ALA A 76 12.98 2.08 -29.06
CA ALA A 76 13.00 1.34 -27.82
C ALA A 76 13.38 -0.11 -28.15
N GLU A 77 14.55 -0.52 -27.68
CA GLU A 77 14.96 -1.92 -27.67
C GLU A 77 14.03 -2.63 -26.67
N THR A 78 13.04 -3.33 -27.20
CA THR A 78 12.16 -4.17 -26.39
C THR A 78 12.98 -5.37 -25.92
N THR A 79 13.52 -5.28 -24.70
CA THR A 79 14.10 -6.43 -24.00
C THR A 79 13.05 -7.55 -23.97
N PRO A 80 13.38 -8.78 -24.42
CA PRO A 80 12.45 -9.90 -24.32
C PRO A 80 12.09 -10.14 -22.83
N PRO A 81 10.86 -10.60 -22.54
CA PRO A 81 10.43 -10.84 -21.17
C PRO A 81 11.41 -11.75 -20.45
N SER A 82 11.83 -11.32 -19.25
CA SER A 82 12.73 -12.06 -18.39
C SER A 82 12.19 -13.48 -18.17
N THR A 83 12.94 -14.49 -18.58
CA THR A 83 12.59 -15.91 -18.38
C THR A 83 12.79 -16.38 -16.93
N ALA A 84 13.13 -15.47 -16.01
CA ALA A 84 13.36 -15.80 -14.62
C ALA A 84 12.02 -15.90 -13.88
N THR A 85 11.82 -17.03 -13.21
CA THR A 85 10.64 -17.26 -12.37
C THR A 85 10.59 -16.24 -11.24
N THR A 86 9.49 -15.49 -11.16
CA THR A 86 9.20 -14.62 -10.01
C THR A 86 8.86 -15.48 -8.81
N ASN A 87 9.54 -15.24 -7.72
CA ASN A 87 9.16 -15.74 -6.41
C ASN A 87 8.48 -14.60 -5.64
N TRP A 88 7.73 -14.95 -4.60
CA TRP A 88 7.11 -13.96 -3.75
C TRP A 88 7.16 -14.36 -2.28
N ALA A 89 7.05 -13.36 -1.40
CA ALA A 89 6.91 -13.53 0.03
C ALA A 89 5.85 -12.58 0.57
N ARG A 90 5.04 -13.05 1.52
CA ARG A 90 4.09 -12.21 2.24
C ARG A 90 4.75 -11.66 3.50
N VAL A 91 4.62 -10.37 3.71
CA VAL A 91 4.93 -9.70 4.97
C VAL A 91 3.62 -9.53 5.74
N ASN A 92 3.42 -10.33 6.78
CA ASN A 92 2.24 -10.21 7.63
C ASN A 92 2.46 -9.06 8.64
N LEU A 93 1.69 -7.98 8.51
CA LEU A 93 1.79 -6.78 9.33
C LEU A 93 0.64 -6.68 10.35
N GLY A 94 0.05 -7.83 10.71
CA GLY A 94 -1.08 -7.94 11.62
C GLY A 94 -2.39 -8.09 10.87
N PHE A 95 -3.05 -6.98 10.55
CA PHE A 95 -4.33 -6.99 9.84
C PHE A 95 -4.21 -6.68 8.35
N VAL A 96 -3.06 -6.13 7.92
CA VAL A 96 -2.73 -5.81 6.53
C VAL A 96 -1.48 -6.59 6.11
N SER A 97 -1.30 -6.77 4.80
CA SER A 97 -0.16 -7.47 4.20
C SER A 97 0.58 -6.55 3.23
N ALA A 98 1.90 -6.61 3.28
CA ALA A 98 2.74 -6.20 2.16
C ALA A 98 3.26 -7.45 1.45
N HIS A 99 3.68 -7.31 0.20
CA HIS A 99 4.21 -8.41 -0.60
C HIS A 99 5.55 -8.04 -1.19
N ILE A 100 6.46 -9.02 -1.25
CA ILE A 100 7.76 -8.88 -1.91
C ILE A 100 7.72 -9.80 -3.12
N LEU A 101 7.89 -9.27 -4.32
CA LEU A 101 8.07 -10.04 -5.55
C LEU A 101 9.52 -9.91 -5.98
N TYR A 102 10.19 -11.03 -6.24
CA TYR A 102 11.64 -11.03 -6.45
C TYR A 102 12.09 -12.04 -7.49
N ARG A 103 13.11 -11.64 -8.25
CA ARG A 103 13.75 -12.43 -9.30
C ARG A 103 15.17 -11.93 -9.54
N ASN A 104 16.08 -12.82 -9.89
CA ASN A 104 17.48 -12.48 -10.24
C ASN A 104 18.21 -11.59 -9.20
N GLY A 105 17.89 -11.71 -7.92
CA GLY A 105 18.49 -10.91 -6.85
C GLY A 105 17.98 -9.47 -6.74
N ALA A 106 16.94 -9.10 -7.49
CA ALA A 106 16.22 -7.83 -7.34
C ALA A 106 14.80 -8.09 -6.80
N ALA A 107 14.23 -7.08 -6.15
CA ALA A 107 12.90 -7.16 -5.55
C ALA A 107 12.07 -5.89 -5.80
N ALA A 108 10.75 -6.11 -5.95
CA ALA A 108 9.72 -5.10 -5.80
C ALA A 108 8.94 -5.34 -4.51
N VAL A 109 8.72 -4.26 -3.75
CA VAL A 109 7.84 -4.28 -2.57
C VAL A 109 6.49 -3.68 -2.97
N VAL A 110 5.40 -4.43 -2.77
CA VAL A 110 4.03 -3.96 -2.99
C VAL A 110 3.34 -3.74 -1.64
N ASP A 111 2.91 -2.50 -1.43
CA ASP A 111 2.47 -1.90 -0.17
C ASP A 111 3.55 -1.85 0.92
N THR A 112 3.34 -0.92 1.86
CA THR A 112 4.35 -0.54 2.87
C THR A 112 3.85 -0.72 4.30
N GLY A 113 2.56 -1.03 4.48
CA GLY A 113 1.99 -1.12 5.82
C GLY A 113 1.68 0.23 6.46
N LEU A 114 1.47 0.19 7.77
CA LEU A 114 1.40 1.38 8.61
C LEU A 114 2.81 2.00 8.81
N SER A 115 2.86 3.26 9.23
CA SER A 115 4.12 3.86 9.69
C SER A 115 4.78 2.99 10.76
N GLY A 116 6.05 2.62 10.57
CA GLY A 116 6.80 1.71 11.44
C GLY A 116 6.89 0.26 10.95
N SER A 117 6.19 -0.09 9.86
CA SER A 117 6.22 -1.43 9.26
C SER A 117 7.52 -1.78 8.53
N GLU A 118 8.41 -0.81 8.27
CA GLU A 118 9.67 -1.01 7.54
C GLU A 118 10.55 -2.11 8.16
N SER A 119 10.58 -2.23 9.48
CA SER A 119 11.37 -3.27 10.17
C SER A 119 10.86 -4.68 9.93
N ASN A 120 9.55 -4.86 9.74
CA ASN A 120 8.95 -6.15 9.39
C ASN A 120 9.26 -6.52 7.94
N ILE A 121 9.24 -5.53 7.04
CA ILE A 121 9.59 -5.73 5.62
C ILE A 121 11.08 -6.04 5.49
N GLU A 122 11.95 -5.34 6.24
CA GLU A 122 13.39 -5.64 6.31
C GLU A 122 13.66 -7.06 6.80
N ALA A 123 12.96 -7.51 7.85
CA ALA A 123 13.08 -8.88 8.33
C ALA A 123 12.67 -9.91 7.25
N ALA A 124 11.55 -9.66 6.56
CA ALA A 124 11.08 -10.54 5.48
C ALA A 124 12.02 -10.58 4.28
N LEU A 125 12.63 -9.44 3.91
CA LEU A 125 13.72 -9.39 2.90
C LEU A 125 14.90 -10.27 3.36
N GLY A 126 15.31 -10.15 4.62
CA GLY A 126 16.38 -10.97 5.19
C GLY A 126 16.09 -12.47 5.16
N ASP A 127 14.85 -12.87 5.44
CA ASP A 127 14.40 -14.28 5.42
C ASP A 127 14.49 -14.90 4.02
N ILE A 128 14.34 -14.10 2.96
CA ILE A 128 14.54 -14.51 1.56
C ILE A 128 15.95 -14.25 1.03
N GLY A 129 16.88 -13.82 1.91
CA GLY A 129 18.29 -13.60 1.58
C GLY A 129 18.57 -12.30 0.81
N LEU A 130 17.66 -11.32 0.88
CA LEU A 130 17.78 -10.01 0.26
C LEU A 130 17.91 -8.90 1.32
N GLY A 131 18.31 -7.71 0.88
CA GLY A 131 18.35 -6.49 1.67
C GLY A 131 17.70 -5.33 0.94
N TRP A 132 17.64 -4.15 1.58
CA TRP A 132 17.09 -2.93 0.96
C TRP A 132 17.83 -2.50 -0.32
N ASP A 133 19.09 -2.87 -0.46
CA ASP A 133 19.90 -2.65 -1.66
C ASP A 133 19.44 -3.46 -2.88
N ALA A 134 18.69 -4.54 -2.65
CA ALA A 134 18.06 -5.34 -3.70
C ALA A 134 16.68 -4.81 -4.13
N VAL A 135 16.07 -3.91 -3.34
CA VAL A 135 14.76 -3.35 -3.67
C VAL A 135 14.93 -2.26 -4.73
N SER A 136 14.49 -2.54 -5.96
CA SER A 136 14.55 -1.59 -7.09
C SER A 136 13.28 -0.78 -7.23
N ASP A 137 12.14 -1.32 -6.79
CA ASP A 137 10.83 -0.74 -7.00
C ASP A 137 9.95 -0.90 -5.75
N VAL A 138 9.21 0.14 -5.39
CA VAL A 138 8.19 0.11 -4.34
C VAL A 138 6.88 0.59 -4.95
N VAL A 139 5.86 -0.24 -4.94
CA VAL A 139 4.54 0.07 -5.50
C VAL A 139 3.55 0.17 -4.36
N VAL A 140 2.79 1.25 -4.28
CA VAL A 140 1.69 1.39 -3.31
C VAL A 140 0.38 1.26 -4.06
N THR A 141 -0.45 0.30 -3.65
CA THR A 141 -1.73 -0.02 -4.30
C THR A 141 -2.70 1.15 -4.19
N HIS A 142 -2.77 1.81 -3.04
CA HIS A 142 -3.65 2.96 -2.83
C HIS A 142 -3.25 3.81 -1.61
N LYS A 143 -3.89 4.96 -1.46
CA LYS A 143 -3.54 5.99 -0.46
C LYS A 143 -3.82 5.67 1.00
N HIS A 144 -4.48 4.56 1.35
CA HIS A 144 -4.85 4.36 2.75
C HIS A 144 -3.61 4.19 3.65
N PRO A 145 -3.67 4.69 4.91
CA PRO A 145 -2.49 4.76 5.76
C PRO A 145 -1.87 3.40 6.12
N ASP A 146 -2.64 2.33 6.07
CA ASP A 146 -2.20 0.96 6.30
C ASP A 146 -1.53 0.30 5.10
N HIS A 147 -1.51 0.97 3.94
CA HIS A 147 -0.78 0.53 2.74
C HIS A 147 0.35 1.51 2.39
N ALA A 148 0.14 2.80 2.57
CA ALA A 148 1.10 3.86 2.22
C ALA A 148 1.93 4.39 3.41
N GLY A 149 1.65 3.92 4.64
CA GLY A 149 2.09 4.57 5.87
C GLY A 149 3.59 4.53 6.12
N SER A 150 4.28 3.47 5.71
CA SER A 150 5.74 3.35 5.87
C SER A 150 6.53 3.87 4.66
N LEU A 151 5.85 4.30 3.58
CA LEU A 151 6.50 4.73 2.33
C LEU A 151 7.66 5.74 2.55
N PRO A 152 7.55 6.78 3.41
CA PRO A 152 8.67 7.70 3.64
C PRO A 152 9.89 7.05 4.31
N ALA A 153 9.68 6.10 5.22
CA ALA A 153 10.77 5.40 5.90
C ALA A 153 11.46 4.43 4.93
N ILE A 154 10.68 3.68 4.16
CA ILE A 154 11.20 2.76 3.13
C ILE A 154 11.98 3.52 2.07
N ALA A 155 11.50 4.68 1.61
CA ALA A 155 12.22 5.51 0.64
C ALA A 155 13.61 5.95 1.13
N ALA A 156 13.79 6.14 2.44
CA ALA A 156 15.09 6.47 3.03
C ALA A 156 16.02 5.24 3.11
N LEU A 157 15.46 4.05 3.35
CA LEU A 157 16.21 2.79 3.48
C LEU A 157 16.60 2.20 2.11
N ALA A 158 15.66 2.20 1.16
CA ALA A 158 15.83 1.79 -0.22
C ALA A 158 16.09 3.00 -1.12
N ALA A 159 17.15 3.77 -0.83
CA ALA A 159 17.40 5.06 -1.47
C ALA A 159 17.57 5.00 -3.01
N GLY A 160 17.84 3.82 -3.57
CA GLY A 160 17.93 3.59 -5.02
C GLY A 160 16.62 3.15 -5.67
N ALA A 161 15.57 2.89 -4.89
CA ALA A 161 14.31 2.38 -5.40
C ALA A 161 13.45 3.48 -6.04
N SER A 162 12.77 3.14 -7.12
CA SER A 162 11.70 3.96 -7.67
C SER A 162 10.41 3.70 -6.90
N LEU A 163 9.66 4.77 -6.58
CA LEU A 163 8.39 4.67 -5.87
C LEU A 163 7.26 4.90 -6.86
N TYR A 164 6.25 4.03 -6.87
CA TYR A 164 5.11 4.11 -7.79
C TYR A 164 3.80 4.14 -7.02
N VAL A 165 2.89 4.98 -7.50
CA VAL A 165 1.55 5.18 -6.93
C VAL A 165 0.55 5.35 -8.06
N GLY A 166 -0.69 4.89 -7.88
CA GLY A 166 -1.73 5.15 -8.87
C GLY A 166 -2.00 6.64 -9.03
N ALA A 167 -2.15 7.09 -10.28
CA ALA A 167 -2.24 8.52 -10.60
C ALA A 167 -3.40 9.25 -9.88
N GLY A 168 -4.52 8.57 -9.65
CA GLY A 168 -5.67 9.11 -8.91
C GLY A 168 -5.41 9.37 -7.42
N ASP A 169 -4.41 8.72 -6.84
CA ASP A 169 -4.07 8.79 -5.41
C ASP A 169 -2.76 9.55 -5.15
N ALA A 170 -1.96 9.82 -6.19
CA ALA A 170 -0.66 10.48 -6.08
C ALA A 170 -0.69 11.80 -5.30
N ALA A 171 -1.73 12.63 -5.49
CA ALA A 171 -1.87 13.89 -4.76
C ALA A 171 -2.18 13.69 -3.27
N ALA A 172 -2.90 12.63 -2.91
CA ALA A 172 -3.26 12.32 -1.53
C ALA A 172 -2.10 11.67 -0.77
N ILE A 173 -1.32 10.82 -1.44
CA ILE A 173 -0.07 10.25 -0.90
C ILE A 173 0.99 11.37 -0.74
N GLY A 174 1.06 12.27 -1.72
CA GLY A 174 1.93 13.42 -1.69
C GLY A 174 3.41 13.07 -1.94
N GLY A 175 4.27 14.06 -1.75
CA GLY A 175 5.70 13.92 -1.99
C GLY A 175 6.42 13.25 -0.83
N VAL A 176 7.36 12.37 -1.16
CA VAL A 176 8.28 11.78 -0.17
C VAL A 176 9.62 12.54 -0.22
N PRO A 177 10.19 12.97 0.92
CA PRO A 177 11.44 13.72 0.94
C PRO A 177 12.59 12.96 0.26
N GLY A 178 13.21 13.58 -0.74
CA GLY A 178 14.35 13.00 -1.47
C GLY A 178 14.00 11.97 -2.54
N ASN A 179 12.75 11.52 -2.63
CA ASN A 179 12.30 10.55 -3.63
C ASN A 179 10.82 10.80 -3.97
N GLN A 180 10.51 11.39 -5.12
CA GLN A 180 9.13 11.70 -5.47
C GLN A 180 8.45 10.48 -6.12
N PRO A 181 7.27 10.05 -5.62
CA PRO A 181 6.53 8.98 -6.26
C PRO A 181 6.18 9.29 -7.72
N ILE A 182 6.35 8.30 -8.57
CA ILE A 182 5.98 8.29 -9.98
C ILE A 182 4.52 7.86 -10.05
N ALA A 183 3.67 8.71 -10.64
CA ALA A 183 2.29 8.36 -10.91
C ALA A 183 2.24 7.36 -12.09
N VAL A 184 1.57 6.23 -11.88
CA VAL A 184 1.31 5.19 -12.90
C VAL A 184 -0.18 5.02 -13.15
N GLY A 185 -0.52 4.51 -14.32
CA GLY A 185 -1.88 4.18 -14.74
C GLY A 185 -1.96 2.81 -15.39
N ASP A 186 -3.09 2.55 -16.03
CA ASP A 186 -3.40 1.23 -16.57
C ASP A 186 -2.41 0.82 -17.67
N ASN A 187 -1.96 -0.43 -17.62
CA ASN A 187 -1.00 -1.05 -18.54
C ASN A 187 0.44 -0.49 -18.47
N ASP A 188 0.75 0.40 -17.52
CA ASP A 188 2.15 0.77 -17.26
C ASP A 188 2.94 -0.44 -16.74
N MET A 189 4.24 -0.48 -17.03
CA MET A 189 5.11 -1.58 -16.62
C MET A 189 6.03 -1.16 -15.48
N VAL A 190 6.00 -1.89 -14.38
CA VAL A 190 6.88 -1.72 -13.21
C VAL A 190 7.46 -3.08 -12.83
N PHE A 191 8.80 -3.19 -12.78
CA PHE A 191 9.48 -4.44 -12.43
C PHE A 191 9.04 -5.65 -13.27
N ASP A 192 8.86 -5.45 -14.59
CA ASP A 192 8.28 -6.41 -15.55
C ASP A 192 6.87 -6.91 -15.19
N MET A 193 6.16 -6.21 -14.31
CA MET A 193 4.77 -6.44 -13.95
C MET A 193 3.90 -5.33 -14.53
N GLU A 194 2.69 -5.69 -14.93
CA GLU A 194 1.70 -4.78 -15.48
C GLU A 194 0.88 -4.15 -14.35
N ILE A 195 0.74 -2.83 -14.38
CA ILE A 195 -0.15 -2.08 -13.50
C ILE A 195 -1.56 -2.15 -14.05
N ILE A 196 -2.49 -2.60 -13.21
CA ILE A 196 -3.92 -2.69 -13.53
C ILE A 196 -4.66 -1.65 -12.71
N GLU A 197 -5.22 -0.62 -13.36
CA GLU A 197 -6.12 0.30 -12.66
C GLU A 197 -7.35 -0.45 -12.20
N THR A 198 -7.62 -0.34 -10.89
CA THR A 198 -8.72 -0.99 -10.18
C THR A 198 -9.43 0.02 -9.27
N PRO A 199 -9.89 1.16 -9.82
CA PRO A 199 -10.50 2.22 -9.03
C PRO A 199 -11.80 1.75 -8.36
N GLY A 200 -12.20 2.47 -7.32
CA GLY A 200 -13.43 2.22 -6.58
C GLY A 200 -13.19 2.26 -5.08
N HIS A 201 -12.32 1.37 -4.58
CA HIS A 201 -11.84 1.44 -3.19
C HIS A 201 -11.26 2.83 -2.89
N THR A 202 -10.34 3.26 -3.76
CA THR A 202 -9.94 4.67 -3.92
C THR A 202 -9.92 5.02 -5.42
N PRO A 203 -9.89 6.32 -5.79
CA PRO A 203 -9.85 6.73 -7.18
C PRO A 203 -8.57 6.31 -7.92
N GLY A 204 -7.45 6.21 -7.21
CA GLY A 204 -6.17 5.78 -7.75
C GLY A 204 -5.76 4.37 -7.37
N HIS A 205 -6.69 3.50 -6.96
CA HIS A 205 -6.33 2.13 -6.60
C HIS A 205 -5.79 1.37 -7.81
N ILE A 206 -4.64 0.71 -7.62
CA ILE A 206 -3.98 -0.13 -8.62
C ILE A 206 -3.73 -1.53 -8.06
N ALA A 207 -3.83 -2.52 -8.94
CA ALA A 207 -3.35 -3.87 -8.73
C ALA A 207 -2.09 -4.10 -9.58
N VAL A 208 -1.29 -5.11 -9.23
CA VAL A 208 -0.04 -5.44 -9.92
C VAL A 208 -0.11 -6.87 -10.43
N LEU A 209 -0.01 -7.06 -11.73
CA LEU A 209 -0.06 -8.36 -12.38
C LEU A 209 1.34 -8.76 -12.87
N ASP A 210 1.86 -9.90 -12.40
CA ASP A 210 2.98 -10.58 -13.06
C ASP A 210 2.42 -11.66 -14.00
N PRO A 211 2.33 -11.38 -15.31
CA PRO A 211 1.75 -12.34 -16.26
C PRO A 211 2.65 -13.56 -16.48
N ALA A 212 3.96 -13.45 -16.26
CA ALA A 212 4.89 -14.56 -16.44
C ALA A 212 4.79 -15.58 -15.30
N ALA A 213 4.50 -15.11 -14.09
CA ALA A 213 4.31 -15.95 -12.91
C ALA A 213 2.85 -16.28 -12.60
N GLY A 214 1.89 -15.62 -13.26
CA GLY A 214 0.46 -15.79 -12.98
C GLY A 214 0.08 -15.30 -11.59
N ILE A 215 0.69 -14.20 -11.12
CA ILE A 215 0.46 -13.63 -9.79
C ILE A 215 -0.23 -12.28 -9.93
N LEU A 216 -1.36 -12.10 -9.24
CA LEU A 216 -2.04 -10.82 -9.10
C LEU A 216 -1.93 -10.33 -7.65
N VAL A 217 -1.27 -9.19 -7.43
CA VAL A 217 -1.38 -8.44 -6.17
C VAL A 217 -2.53 -7.47 -6.29
N ALA A 218 -3.66 -7.81 -5.68
CA ALA A 218 -4.94 -7.12 -5.84
C ALA A 218 -5.14 -5.93 -4.88
N GLY A 219 -4.24 -5.74 -3.90
CA GLY A 219 -4.44 -4.74 -2.85
C GLY A 219 -5.78 -4.94 -2.16
N ASP A 220 -6.57 -3.87 -2.08
CA ASP A 220 -7.89 -3.85 -1.46
C ASP A 220 -9.05 -3.92 -2.47
N ALA A 221 -8.74 -4.04 -3.76
CA ALA A 221 -9.74 -4.36 -4.78
C ALA A 221 -10.29 -5.80 -4.62
N LEU A 222 -9.56 -6.67 -3.89
CA LEU A 222 -10.02 -7.98 -3.42
C LEU A 222 -9.52 -8.20 -2.00
N ASN A 223 -10.38 -8.74 -1.13
CA ASN A 223 -10.02 -9.09 0.24
C ASN A 223 -10.52 -10.50 0.55
N THR A 224 -9.80 -11.22 1.42
CA THR A 224 -10.19 -12.58 1.81
C THR A 224 -10.52 -12.70 3.28
N ARG A 225 -11.36 -13.68 3.61
CA ARG A 225 -11.68 -14.06 4.98
C ARG A 225 -11.85 -15.57 5.08
N GLY A 226 -11.09 -16.19 5.98
CA GLY A 226 -11.14 -17.64 6.15
C GLY A 226 -10.62 -18.41 4.92
N GLY A 227 -9.75 -17.79 4.10
CA GLY A 227 -9.15 -18.41 2.92
C GLY A 227 -9.97 -18.31 1.64
N SER A 228 -11.04 -17.51 1.63
CA SER A 228 -11.87 -17.28 0.44
C SER A 228 -12.11 -15.79 0.23
N LEU A 229 -12.35 -15.37 -1.02
CA LEU A 229 -12.76 -14.00 -1.31
C LEU A 229 -14.00 -13.63 -0.51
N ASN A 230 -14.07 -12.37 -0.09
CA ASN A 230 -15.29 -11.81 0.44
C ASN A 230 -16.38 -11.83 -0.65
N SER A 231 -17.64 -12.01 -0.25
CA SER A 231 -18.79 -12.01 -1.17
C SER A 231 -19.14 -10.62 -1.72
N ALA A 232 -18.39 -9.59 -1.31
CA ALA A 232 -18.49 -8.23 -1.80
C ALA A 232 -17.11 -7.81 -2.32
N SER A 233 -17.09 -6.95 -3.33
CA SER A 233 -15.87 -6.40 -3.94
C SER A 233 -14.99 -5.70 -2.90
N ALA A 234 -15.58 -4.92 -2.00
CA ALA A 234 -14.86 -4.21 -0.96
C ALA A 234 -15.73 -3.93 0.28
N ASP A 235 -15.10 -3.49 1.37
CA ASP A 235 -15.81 -3.03 2.57
C ASP A 235 -16.44 -1.65 2.32
N PRO A 236 -17.78 -1.49 2.44
CA PRO A 236 -18.46 -0.24 2.18
C PRO A 236 -18.08 0.89 3.15
N ASP A 237 -17.52 0.59 4.32
CA ASP A 237 -17.08 1.61 5.27
C ASP A 237 -15.75 2.28 4.84
N PHE A 238 -15.02 1.66 3.91
CA PHE A 238 -13.69 2.11 3.46
C PHE A 238 -13.59 2.32 1.94
N THR A 239 -14.69 2.18 1.21
CA THR A 239 -14.71 2.23 -0.26
C THR A 239 -15.42 3.48 -0.75
N GLU A 240 -14.74 4.29 -1.57
CA GLU A 240 -15.27 5.56 -2.06
C GLU A 240 -16.38 5.40 -3.13
N ASP A 241 -16.24 4.40 -4.00
CA ASP A 241 -17.22 4.05 -5.05
C ASP A 241 -17.32 2.53 -5.22
N LEU A 242 -18.39 1.95 -4.66
CA LEU A 242 -18.66 0.51 -4.74
C LEU A 242 -18.99 0.04 -6.16
N SER A 243 -19.68 0.86 -6.95
CA SER A 243 -20.05 0.48 -8.32
C SER A 243 -18.80 0.36 -9.18
N LEU A 244 -17.88 1.32 -9.03
CA LEU A 244 -16.61 1.30 -9.74
C LEU A 244 -15.69 0.18 -9.21
N ALA A 245 -15.73 -0.13 -7.91
CA ALA A 245 -15.03 -1.28 -7.34
C ALA A 245 -15.53 -2.60 -7.96
N ASP A 246 -16.85 -2.75 -8.15
CA ASP A 246 -17.42 -3.93 -8.81
C ASP A 246 -16.98 -4.02 -10.28
N GLU A 247 -16.88 -2.90 -11.00
CA GLU A 247 -16.34 -2.86 -12.36
C GLU A 247 -14.87 -3.31 -12.39
N SER A 248 -14.08 -2.88 -11.41
CA SER A 248 -12.68 -3.29 -11.24
C SER A 248 -12.54 -4.79 -10.98
N VAL A 249 -13.41 -5.38 -10.16
CA VAL A 249 -13.45 -6.85 -9.97
C VAL A 249 -13.78 -7.56 -11.28
N ARG A 250 -14.76 -7.08 -12.05
CA ARG A 250 -15.11 -7.66 -13.36
C ARG A 250 -13.98 -7.52 -14.37
N LYS A 251 -13.22 -6.43 -14.34
CA LYS A 251 -12.01 -6.25 -15.14
C LYS A 251 -10.94 -7.29 -14.78
N MET A 252 -10.65 -7.47 -13.49
CA MET A 252 -9.69 -8.48 -13.03
C MET A 252 -10.12 -9.90 -13.41
N ALA A 253 -11.42 -10.20 -13.39
CA ALA A 253 -11.96 -11.47 -13.90
C ALA A 253 -11.73 -11.68 -15.41
N GLY A 254 -11.18 -10.71 -16.15
CA GLY A 254 -10.71 -10.86 -17.53
C GLY A 254 -9.23 -11.22 -17.69
N LEU A 255 -8.41 -11.11 -16.64
CA LEU A 255 -6.94 -11.27 -16.70
C LEU A 255 -6.48 -12.73 -16.51
N ASP A 256 -5.22 -13.04 -16.82
CA ASP A 256 -4.68 -14.40 -16.67
C ASP A 256 -3.74 -14.48 -15.45
N PHE A 257 -4.15 -15.22 -14.42
CA PHE A 257 -3.41 -15.44 -13.17
C PHE A 257 -3.98 -16.67 -12.45
N ASP A 258 -3.23 -17.22 -11.49
CA ASP A 258 -3.70 -18.30 -10.62
C ASP A 258 -3.55 -17.97 -9.13
N ILE A 259 -2.53 -17.18 -8.80
CA ILE A 259 -2.27 -16.72 -7.43
C ILE A 259 -2.84 -15.31 -7.25
N VAL A 260 -3.57 -15.10 -6.15
CA VAL A 260 -4.07 -13.77 -5.73
C VAL A 260 -3.50 -13.42 -4.37
N LEU A 261 -2.80 -12.30 -4.31
CA LEU A 261 -2.22 -11.70 -3.13
C LEU A 261 -3.07 -10.47 -2.75
N VAL A 262 -3.59 -10.41 -1.53
CA VAL A 262 -4.56 -9.40 -1.07
C VAL A 262 -4.02 -8.54 0.06
N GLY A 263 -4.49 -7.31 0.17
CA GLY A 263 -4.15 -6.38 1.25
C GLY A 263 -4.56 -6.92 2.61
N HIS A 264 -5.82 -7.36 2.72
CA HIS A 264 -6.35 -7.99 3.94
C HIS A 264 -6.81 -9.44 3.74
N GLY A 265 -6.37 -10.30 4.66
CA GLY A 265 -6.72 -11.72 4.67
C GLY A 265 -5.55 -12.62 4.25
N GLU A 266 -5.87 -13.84 3.85
CA GLU A 266 -4.90 -14.82 3.34
C GLU A 266 -4.85 -14.82 1.80
N PRO A 267 -3.68 -15.08 1.19
CA PRO A 267 -3.59 -15.22 -0.25
C PRO A 267 -4.35 -16.46 -0.75
N ILE A 268 -4.79 -16.42 -2.01
CA ILE A 268 -5.32 -17.56 -2.75
C ILE A 268 -4.19 -18.08 -3.61
N LEU A 269 -3.82 -19.35 -3.42
CA LEU A 269 -2.60 -19.93 -4.01
C LEU A 269 -2.86 -20.75 -5.28
N GLU A 270 -4.11 -21.15 -5.50
CA GLU A 270 -4.57 -21.98 -6.61
C GLU A 270 -6.01 -21.56 -6.93
N ASP A 271 -6.43 -21.71 -8.19
CA ASP A 271 -7.77 -21.42 -8.69
C ASP A 271 -8.20 -19.94 -8.47
N GLY A 272 -7.23 -19.03 -8.37
CA GLY A 272 -7.49 -17.61 -8.12
C GLY A 272 -8.34 -16.97 -9.21
N LYS A 273 -8.10 -17.35 -10.47
CA LYS A 273 -8.92 -16.92 -11.61
C LYS A 273 -10.38 -17.28 -11.44
N ASP A 274 -10.65 -18.52 -11.05
CA ASP A 274 -11.99 -19.06 -10.90
C ASP A 274 -12.72 -18.36 -9.75
N ALA A 275 -12.03 -18.16 -8.62
CA ALA A 275 -12.57 -17.43 -7.47
C ALA A 275 -12.95 -15.98 -7.85
N VAL A 276 -12.09 -15.27 -8.56
CA VAL A 276 -12.37 -13.88 -8.99
C VAL A 276 -13.50 -13.85 -10.03
N SER A 277 -13.56 -14.83 -10.92
CA SER A 277 -14.63 -14.96 -11.93
C SER A 277 -15.99 -15.25 -11.28
N GLU A 278 -16.03 -16.09 -10.24
CA GLU A 278 -17.24 -16.37 -9.46
C GLU A 278 -17.72 -15.12 -8.73
N LEU A 279 -16.81 -14.39 -8.06
CA LEU A 279 -17.15 -13.13 -7.41
C LEU A 279 -17.70 -12.13 -8.43
N ALA A 280 -17.00 -11.91 -9.55
CA ALA A 280 -17.41 -10.98 -10.60
C ALA A 280 -18.81 -11.29 -11.18
N ALA A 281 -19.16 -12.57 -11.30
CA ALA A 281 -20.47 -13.02 -11.77
C ALA A 281 -21.60 -12.78 -10.76
N SER A 282 -21.27 -12.56 -9.49
CA SER A 282 -22.23 -12.31 -8.41
C SER A 282 -22.55 -10.83 -8.16
N LEU A 283 -21.75 -9.93 -8.71
CA LEU A 283 -21.86 -8.47 -8.57
C LEU A 283 -22.83 -7.86 -9.59
#